data_AF-A0A034VDZ1-F1
#
_entry.id   AF-A0A034VDZ1-F1
#
_cell.length_a   1.000
_cell.length_b   1.000
_cell.length_c   1.000
_cell.angle_alpha   90.00
_cell.angle_beta   90.00
_cell.angle_gamma   90.00
#
_symmetry.space_group_name_H-M   'P 1'
#
loop_
_entity.id
_entity.type
_entity.pdbx_description
1 polymer ?
#
loop_
_entity_poly.entity_id
_entity_poly.type
_entity_poly.pdbx_seq_one_letter_code
_entity_poly.pdbx_strand_id
1 'polypeptide(L)'
;MLRRERNKREYFKPNMTEAVSGNYYPVTARIAIEDATKRIALLNDRAQGGSSLKDGALELMLHRRLLRDDAFGVGEALNETAFGQGLVARGKVYLVLGKVKDAPSRYERVEQQQIHLPFWKFFSIASRASNVKVPKVSAFDVAQNVHLLTLEPFGTKERLLRLEHIMDKTESASVTFNLRRIFDQLGGEEIRETTLDGSLSLSEMSRFKFQPEGSKIRKPEYYKSSHTPLSAKKKDSTSKFSIVLNPMQIRTFIIKWK
;
A
#
# COMPACT_ATOMS: atom_id res chain seq x y z
N MET A 1 -2.51 -4.08 9.88
CA MET A 1 -2.74 -2.83 10.66
C MET A 1 -1.93 -2.91 11.94
N LEU A 2 -1.55 -1.78 12.54
CA LEU A 2 -0.89 -1.78 13.84
C LEU A 2 -1.92 -1.53 14.95
N ARG A 3 -1.92 -2.39 15.99
CA ARG A 3 -2.77 -2.21 17.16
C ARG A 3 -2.22 -1.07 18.01
N ARG A 4 -3.08 -0.12 18.39
CA ARG A 4 -2.76 0.96 19.32
C ARG A 4 -3.54 0.79 20.61
N GLU A 5 -2.94 1.21 21.72
CA GLU A 5 -3.58 1.22 23.03
C GLU A 5 -3.41 2.63 23.61
N ARG A 6 -4.53 3.22 24.06
CA ARG A 6 -4.56 4.58 24.59
C ARG A 6 -3.63 4.69 25.80
N ASN A 7 -2.83 5.75 25.84
CA ASN A 7 -1.86 6.05 26.91
C ASN A 7 -0.72 5.03 27.10
N LYS A 8 -0.41 4.24 26.06
CA LYS A 8 0.65 3.22 26.13
C LYS A 8 1.70 3.36 25.03
N ARG A 9 2.91 2.92 25.34
CA ARG A 9 4.02 2.71 24.40
C ARG A 9 4.63 1.33 24.64
N GLU A 10 5.22 0.77 23.59
CA GLU A 10 5.71 -0.62 23.60
C GLU A 10 7.00 -0.78 24.43
N TYR A 11 7.90 0.20 24.35
CA TYR A 11 9.26 0.07 24.88
C TYR A 11 9.54 0.94 26.11
N PHE A 12 8.60 1.80 26.52
CA PHE A 12 8.79 2.69 27.67
C PHE A 12 7.45 3.13 28.27
N LYS A 13 7.50 3.66 29.50
CA LYS A 13 6.34 4.28 30.15
C LYS A 13 6.18 5.71 29.66
N PRO A 14 5.10 6.07 28.93
CA PRO A 14 4.96 7.42 28.40
C PRO A 14 4.59 8.42 29.51
N ASN A 15 5.08 9.65 29.36
CA ASN A 15 4.52 10.79 30.09
C ASN A 15 3.22 11.23 29.38
N MET A 16 2.12 11.26 30.12
CA MET A 16 0.78 11.55 29.60
C MET A 16 0.27 12.95 29.97
N THR A 17 1.15 13.93 30.22
CA THR A 17 0.78 15.35 30.36
C THR A 17 -0.08 15.82 29.17
N GLU A 18 0.27 15.35 27.97
CA GLU A 18 -0.41 15.66 26.71
C GLU A 18 -1.24 14.45 26.23
N ALA A 19 -2.25 14.07 27.02
CA ALA A 19 -3.00 12.82 26.79
C ALA A 19 -3.79 12.79 25.46
N VAL A 20 -4.18 13.94 24.92
CA VAL A 20 -4.91 14.01 23.64
C VAL A 20 -3.93 13.85 22.49
N SER A 21 -3.00 14.78 22.32
CA SER A 21 -2.03 14.79 21.22
C SER A 21 -1.11 13.57 21.26
N GLY A 22 -0.77 13.07 22.45
CA GLY A 22 -0.02 11.83 22.65
C GLY A 22 -0.74 10.54 22.22
N ASN A 23 -2.02 10.59 21.87
CA ASN A 23 -2.76 9.44 21.33
C ASN A 23 -3.21 9.61 19.88
N TYR A 24 -2.83 10.71 19.22
CA TYR A 24 -3.05 10.86 17.79
C TYR A 24 -1.99 10.10 16.99
N TYR A 25 -2.46 9.38 15.97
CA TYR A 25 -1.61 8.61 15.06
C TYR A 25 -1.87 9.02 13.60
N PRO A 26 -0.87 8.87 12.71
CA PRO A 26 -1.10 9.03 11.29
C PRO A 26 -2.05 7.93 10.78
N VAL A 27 -3.12 8.36 10.12
CA VAL A 27 -4.09 7.52 9.42
C VAL A 27 -3.97 7.85 7.95
N THR A 28 -3.33 6.97 7.19
CA THR A 28 -3.11 7.14 5.74
C THR A 28 -4.07 6.32 4.88
N ALA A 29 -4.93 5.53 5.51
CA ALA A 29 -5.86 4.66 4.79
C ALA A 29 -7.10 4.36 5.66
N ARG A 30 -6.90 3.75 6.84
CA ARG A 30 -8.02 3.40 7.72
C ARG A 30 -7.66 3.39 9.20
N ILE A 31 -8.65 3.71 10.03
CA ILE A 31 -8.63 3.54 11.49
C ILE A 31 -9.89 2.76 11.90
N ALA A 32 -9.78 1.88 12.89
CA ALA A 32 -10.90 1.05 13.32
C ALA A 32 -10.83 0.72 14.81
N ILE A 33 -11.99 0.46 15.40
CA ILE A 33 -12.17 -0.14 16.72
C ILE A 33 -13.12 -1.33 16.60
N GLU A 34 -12.97 -2.30 17.50
CA GLU A 34 -13.83 -3.49 17.55
C GLU A 34 -14.03 -3.95 18.98
N ASP A 35 -15.20 -4.54 19.23
CA ASP A 35 -15.49 -5.35 20.41
C ASP A 35 -15.55 -6.84 20.02
N ALA A 36 -16.14 -7.70 20.85
CA ALA A 36 -16.25 -9.13 20.56
C ALA A 36 -17.13 -9.46 19.33
N THR A 37 -18.02 -8.57 18.92
CA THR A 37 -19.10 -8.82 17.94
C THR A 37 -19.20 -7.78 16.83
N LYS A 38 -18.82 -6.53 17.09
CA LYS A 38 -19.01 -5.36 16.22
C LYS A 38 -17.69 -4.70 15.93
N ARG A 39 -17.61 -4.10 14.74
CA ARG A 39 -16.48 -3.32 14.29
C ARG A 39 -16.95 -2.06 13.58
N ILE A 40 -16.25 -0.97 13.86
CA ILE A 40 -16.44 0.33 13.23
C ILE A 40 -15.10 0.74 12.62
N ALA A 41 -15.09 1.11 11.35
CA ALA A 41 -13.92 1.62 10.66
C ALA A 41 -14.24 2.93 9.93
N LEU A 42 -13.25 3.83 9.91
CA LEU A 42 -13.23 5.02 9.07
C LEU A 42 -12.16 4.83 8.00
N LEU A 43 -12.55 4.99 6.74
CA LEU A 43 -11.67 4.98 5.57
C LEU A 43 -11.49 6.44 5.10
N ASN A 44 -10.26 6.91 4.97
CA ASN A 44 -9.98 8.29 4.59
C ASN A 44 -9.35 8.42 3.20
N ASP A 45 -9.62 9.57 2.55
CA ASP A 45 -9.15 9.88 1.19
C ASP A 45 -7.75 10.51 1.12
N ARG A 46 -7.15 10.80 2.29
CA ARG A 46 -5.84 11.45 2.44
C ARG A 46 -5.25 11.17 3.81
N ALA A 47 -3.96 11.43 4.00
CA ALA A 47 -3.32 11.35 5.31
C ALA A 47 -3.95 12.35 6.31
N GLN A 48 -4.37 11.85 7.47
CA GLN A 48 -4.95 12.64 8.56
C GLN A 48 -4.43 12.13 9.91
N GLY A 49 -4.55 12.97 10.94
CA GLY A 49 -4.38 12.51 12.32
C GLY A 49 -5.69 11.87 12.82
N GLY A 50 -5.61 10.71 13.46
CA GLY A 50 -6.78 10.05 14.05
C GLY A 50 -6.50 9.42 15.41
N SER A 51 -7.56 9.22 16.18
CA SER A 51 -7.48 8.68 17.54
C SER A 51 -8.77 7.96 17.97
N SER A 52 -8.70 7.32 19.15
CA SER A 52 -9.81 6.77 19.91
C SER A 52 -9.66 7.23 21.37
N LEU A 53 -10.01 8.49 21.64
CA LEU A 53 -9.79 9.12 22.96
C LEU A 53 -10.75 8.62 24.06
N LYS A 54 -11.87 7.99 23.66
CA LYS A 54 -12.84 7.36 24.55
C LYS A 54 -13.20 5.99 24.01
N ASP A 55 -13.62 5.08 24.88
CA ASP A 55 -14.01 3.74 24.47
C ASP A 55 -15.28 3.84 23.61
N GLY A 56 -15.29 3.14 22.47
CA GLY A 56 -16.38 3.25 21.50
C GLY A 56 -16.34 4.50 20.61
N ALA A 57 -15.34 5.37 20.75
CA ALA A 57 -15.22 6.59 19.94
C ALA A 57 -14.04 6.51 18.96
N LEU A 58 -14.25 6.98 17.73
CA LEU A 58 -13.24 7.17 16.70
C LEU A 58 -13.30 8.60 16.20
N GLU A 59 -12.15 9.23 15.98
CA GLU A 59 -12.06 10.59 15.46
C GLU A 59 -10.94 10.75 14.43
N LEU A 60 -11.15 11.68 13.50
CA LEU A 60 -10.18 12.16 12.53
C LEU A 60 -10.12 13.68 12.58
N MET A 61 -8.92 14.24 12.65
CA MET A 61 -8.69 15.68 12.53
C MET A 61 -8.76 16.06 11.05
N LEU A 62 -9.80 16.82 10.68
CA LEU A 62 -10.10 17.09 9.27
C LEU A 62 -9.30 18.25 8.69
N HIS A 63 -9.07 19.30 9.48
CA HIS A 63 -8.35 20.51 9.05
C HIS A 63 -7.74 21.22 10.26
N ARG A 64 -6.69 22.03 10.05
CA ARG A 64 -5.99 22.77 11.09
C ARG A 64 -5.69 24.19 10.63
N ARG A 65 -5.80 25.13 11.57
CA ARG A 65 -5.34 26.50 11.42
C ARG A 65 -4.72 26.93 12.74
N LEU A 66 -3.49 27.43 12.70
CA LEU A 66 -2.73 27.93 13.83
C LEU A 66 -2.39 29.39 13.58
N LEU A 67 -2.44 30.21 14.62
CA LEU A 67 -2.10 31.64 14.55
C LEU A 67 -0.68 31.93 15.02
N ARG A 68 0.07 30.88 15.41
CA ARG A 68 1.45 30.96 15.88
C ARG A 68 2.26 29.83 15.27
N ASP A 69 3.52 30.14 14.99
CA ASP A 69 4.56 29.18 14.65
C ASP A 69 4.89 28.31 15.87
N ASP A 70 5.33 27.08 15.62
CA ASP A 70 5.67 26.10 16.65
C ASP A 70 7.18 26.08 16.99
N ALA A 71 7.97 26.99 16.40
CA ALA A 71 9.40 27.19 16.60
C ALA A 71 10.28 25.98 16.22
N PHE A 72 9.82 25.14 15.28
CA PHE A 72 10.62 24.03 14.73
C PHE A 72 11.31 24.35 13.39
N GLY A 73 11.35 25.62 12.98
CA GLY A 73 12.25 26.12 11.94
C GLY A 73 11.58 26.56 10.63
N VAL A 74 10.27 26.37 10.47
CA VAL A 74 9.54 26.89 9.29
C VAL A 74 9.39 28.41 9.38
N GLY A 75 9.17 28.96 10.57
CA GLY A 75 9.09 30.41 10.79
C GLY A 75 7.76 31.03 10.37
N GLU A 76 6.73 30.21 10.17
CA GLU A 76 5.40 30.63 9.73
C GLU A 76 4.32 29.83 10.46
N ALA A 77 3.23 30.50 10.85
CA ALA A 77 2.08 29.82 11.41
C ALA A 77 1.33 29.03 10.32
N LEU A 78 0.79 27.86 10.67
CA LEU A 78 -0.06 27.07 9.77
C LEU A 78 -1.40 27.79 9.53
N ASN A 79 -1.42 28.79 8.65
CA ASN A 79 -2.54 29.70 8.41
C ASN A 79 -2.80 29.89 6.92
N GLU A 80 -3.04 28.79 6.20
CA GLU A 80 -3.24 28.81 4.75
C GLU A 80 -4.49 29.62 4.34
N THR A 81 -4.36 30.42 3.28
CA THR A 81 -5.44 31.26 2.74
C THR A 81 -5.57 31.12 1.23
N ALA A 82 -6.77 31.36 0.70
CA ALA A 82 -7.07 31.49 -0.71
C ALA A 82 -7.99 32.69 -0.93
N PHE A 83 -7.66 33.57 -1.88
CA PHE A 83 -8.42 34.80 -2.18
C PHE A 83 -8.65 35.70 -0.94
N GLY A 84 -7.66 35.78 -0.04
CA GLY A 84 -7.76 36.57 1.19
C GLY A 84 -8.63 35.96 2.30
N GLN A 85 -9.15 34.75 2.10
CA GLN A 85 -9.96 34.01 3.08
C GLN A 85 -9.25 32.73 3.54
N GLY A 86 -9.63 32.18 4.69
CA GLY A 86 -9.06 30.92 5.18
C GLY A 86 -9.30 29.77 4.20
N LEU A 87 -8.28 28.94 3.98
CA LEU A 87 -8.33 27.85 3.01
C LEU A 87 -9.43 26.83 3.38
N VAL A 88 -10.29 26.53 2.40
CA VAL A 88 -11.31 25.48 2.52
C VAL A 88 -10.82 24.21 1.84
N ALA A 89 -10.53 23.17 2.64
CA ALA A 89 -10.22 21.84 2.14
C ALA A 89 -11.49 20.99 2.06
N ARG A 90 -11.69 20.29 0.93
CA ARG A 90 -12.77 19.30 0.76
C ARG A 90 -12.16 17.90 0.72
N GLY A 91 -12.68 17.00 1.54
CA GLY A 91 -12.32 15.59 1.56
C GLY A 91 -13.50 14.68 1.84
N LYS A 92 -13.26 13.37 1.80
CA LYS A 92 -14.24 12.32 2.06
C LYS A 92 -13.73 11.38 3.15
N VAL A 93 -14.64 11.03 4.05
CA VAL A 93 -14.44 9.98 5.05
C VAL A 93 -15.61 9.02 4.90
N TYR A 94 -15.31 7.73 4.82
CA TYR A 94 -16.32 6.68 4.67
C TYR A 94 -16.41 5.88 5.97
N LEU A 95 -17.63 5.66 6.43
CA LEU A 95 -17.93 4.86 7.61
C LEU A 95 -18.29 3.44 7.18
N VAL A 96 -17.59 2.45 7.73
CA VAL A 96 -17.89 1.03 7.56
C VAL A 96 -18.32 0.45 8.90
N LEU A 97 -19.49 -0.18 8.92
CA LEU A 97 -20.04 -0.90 10.07
C LEU A 97 -20.10 -2.38 9.71
N GLY A 98 -19.54 -3.24 10.57
CA GLY A 98 -19.50 -4.68 10.31
C GLY A 98 -19.58 -5.52 11.58
N LYS A 99 -19.89 -6.81 11.41
CA LYS A 99 -19.77 -7.80 12.49
C LYS A 99 -18.40 -8.46 12.40
N VAL A 100 -17.72 -8.65 13.52
CA VAL A 100 -16.36 -9.23 13.55
C VAL A 100 -16.31 -10.59 12.84
N LYS A 101 -17.33 -11.43 13.05
CA LYS A 101 -17.44 -12.76 12.43
C LYS A 101 -17.44 -12.75 10.89
N ASP A 102 -17.83 -11.65 10.27
CA ASP A 102 -17.93 -11.52 8.81
C ASP A 102 -16.60 -11.06 8.18
N ALA A 103 -15.54 -10.91 9.00
CA ALA A 103 -14.22 -10.43 8.61
C ALA A 103 -14.24 -9.13 7.74
N PRO A 104 -14.95 -8.07 8.18
CA PRO A 104 -15.12 -6.82 7.43
C PRO A 104 -13.79 -6.14 7.05
N SER A 105 -12.69 -6.44 7.74
CA SER A 105 -11.37 -5.91 7.41
C SER A 105 -10.89 -6.26 5.99
N ARG A 106 -11.35 -7.39 5.42
CA ARG A 106 -11.09 -7.76 4.03
C ARG A 106 -11.77 -6.77 3.07
N TYR A 107 -13.04 -6.50 3.30
CA TYR A 107 -13.83 -5.54 2.53
C TYR A 107 -13.25 -4.12 2.66
N GLU A 108 -12.95 -3.68 3.90
CA GLU A 108 -12.31 -2.39 4.18
C GLU A 108 -11.04 -2.16 3.33
N ARG A 109 -10.23 -3.20 3.12
CA ARG A 109 -9.01 -3.08 2.30
C ARG A 109 -9.29 -2.92 0.81
N VAL A 110 -10.23 -3.69 0.28
CA VAL A 110 -10.61 -3.59 -1.14
C VAL A 110 -11.20 -2.20 -1.42
N GLU A 111 -12.10 -1.73 -0.56
CA GLU A 111 -12.70 -0.40 -0.68
C GLU A 111 -11.66 0.71 -0.55
N GLN A 112 -10.71 0.58 0.39
CA GLN A 112 -9.64 1.56 0.53
C GLN A 112 -8.79 1.69 -0.75
N GLN A 113 -8.53 0.58 -1.43
CA GLN A 113 -7.82 0.61 -2.71
C GLN A 113 -8.63 1.35 -3.78
N GLN A 114 -9.95 1.15 -3.83
CA GLN A 114 -10.82 1.88 -4.76
C GLN A 114 -10.89 3.38 -4.46
N ILE A 115 -10.86 3.77 -3.17
CA ILE A 115 -10.80 5.18 -2.75
C ILE A 115 -9.51 5.84 -3.23
N HIS A 116 -8.37 5.14 -3.10
CA HIS A 116 -7.06 5.65 -3.55
C HIS A 116 -6.87 5.61 -5.07
N LEU A 117 -7.58 4.73 -5.78
CA LEU A 117 -7.46 4.54 -7.23
C LEU A 117 -8.81 4.78 -7.92
N PRO A 118 -9.34 6.02 -7.91
CA PRO A 118 -10.59 6.32 -8.56
C PRO A 118 -10.47 6.20 -10.09
N PHE A 119 -11.55 5.82 -10.75
CA PHE A 119 -11.61 5.75 -12.21
C PHE A 119 -11.29 7.10 -12.84
N TRP A 120 -10.47 7.06 -13.89
CA TRP A 120 -10.21 8.22 -14.73
C TRP A 120 -11.40 8.48 -15.66
N LYS A 121 -11.88 9.72 -15.63
CA LYS A 121 -13.01 10.16 -16.45
C LYS A 121 -12.45 10.91 -17.65
N PHE A 122 -12.75 10.42 -18.84
CA PHE A 122 -12.38 11.06 -20.10
C PHE A 122 -13.62 11.68 -20.72
N PHE A 123 -13.55 12.97 -21.05
CA PHE A 123 -14.63 13.71 -21.71
C PHE A 123 -14.10 14.22 -23.05
N SER A 124 -14.92 14.12 -24.10
CA SER A 124 -14.62 14.67 -25.42
C SER A 124 -15.82 15.48 -25.90
N ILE A 125 -15.55 16.65 -26.47
CA ILE A 125 -16.58 17.49 -27.09
C ILE A 125 -16.74 16.98 -28.53
N ALA A 126 -17.73 16.12 -28.75
CA ALA A 126 -18.02 15.61 -30.09
C ALA A 126 -18.94 16.59 -30.82
N SER A 127 -18.40 17.36 -31.78
CA SER A 127 -19.20 18.17 -32.72
C SER A 127 -19.73 17.34 -33.91
N ARG A 128 -19.16 16.15 -34.13
CA ARG A 128 -19.60 15.15 -35.13
C ARG A 128 -19.42 13.74 -34.55
N ALA A 129 -20.21 12.79 -35.04
CA ALA A 129 -20.07 11.38 -34.68
C ALA A 129 -18.66 10.88 -35.06
N SER A 130 -17.81 10.65 -34.07
CA SER A 130 -16.48 10.07 -34.29
C SER A 130 -16.55 8.56 -34.08
N ASN A 131 -16.18 7.76 -35.09
CA ASN A 131 -16.02 6.31 -34.98
C ASN A 131 -14.73 5.93 -34.23
N VAL A 132 -14.41 6.63 -33.13
CA VAL A 132 -13.22 6.34 -32.33
C VAL A 132 -13.47 5.05 -31.57
N LYS A 133 -12.86 3.96 -32.03
CA LYS A 133 -12.76 2.72 -31.25
C LYS A 133 -11.93 3.03 -30.01
N VAL A 134 -12.56 3.04 -28.85
CA VAL A 134 -11.84 3.10 -27.57
C VAL A 134 -10.88 1.92 -27.52
N PRO A 135 -9.57 2.14 -27.32
CA PRO A 135 -8.62 1.04 -27.17
C PRO A 135 -9.10 0.12 -26.06
N LYS A 136 -9.28 -1.17 -26.38
CA LYS A 136 -9.51 -2.18 -25.33
C LYS A 136 -8.19 -2.31 -24.56
N VAL A 137 -8.16 -1.77 -23.35
CA VAL A 137 -7.08 -2.07 -22.40
C VAL A 137 -7.27 -3.52 -22.00
N SER A 138 -6.26 -4.36 -22.27
CA SER A 138 -6.27 -5.74 -21.79
C SER A 138 -6.31 -5.72 -20.26
N ALA A 139 -7.45 -6.06 -19.67
CA ALA A 139 -7.53 -6.24 -18.23
C ALA A 139 -6.67 -7.45 -17.84
N PHE A 140 -5.72 -7.25 -16.93
CA PHE A 140 -5.02 -8.36 -16.29
C PHE A 140 -6.01 -9.01 -15.32
N ASP A 141 -6.48 -10.21 -15.65
CA ASP A 141 -7.34 -10.98 -14.77
C ASP A 141 -6.50 -11.54 -13.62
N VAL A 142 -6.48 -10.81 -12.51
CA VAL A 142 -5.79 -11.16 -11.27
C VAL A 142 -6.80 -11.29 -10.14
N ALA A 143 -6.50 -12.16 -9.17
CA ALA A 143 -7.37 -12.34 -8.01
C ALA A 143 -7.53 -11.03 -7.21
N GLN A 144 -8.67 -10.85 -6.54
CA GLN A 144 -9.03 -9.60 -5.83
C GLN A 144 -8.02 -9.18 -4.74
N ASN A 145 -7.25 -10.13 -4.21
CA ASN A 145 -6.18 -9.89 -3.23
C ASN A 145 -4.83 -9.54 -3.85
N VAL A 146 -4.71 -9.56 -5.18
CA VAL A 146 -3.52 -9.14 -5.93
C VAL A 146 -3.77 -7.78 -6.56
N HIS A 147 -2.87 -6.84 -6.30
CA HIS A 147 -2.93 -5.50 -6.86
C HIS A 147 -1.70 -5.21 -7.72
N LEU A 148 -1.92 -4.62 -8.89
CA LEU A 148 -0.87 -4.09 -9.75
C LEU A 148 -0.40 -2.74 -9.20
N LEU A 149 0.59 -2.81 -8.32
CA LEU A 149 1.14 -1.62 -7.65
C LEU A 149 1.94 -0.72 -8.60
N THR A 150 2.66 -1.30 -9.56
CA THR A 150 3.46 -0.52 -10.50
C THR A 150 3.52 -1.20 -11.87
N LEU A 151 3.30 -0.42 -12.92
CA LEU A 151 3.65 -0.78 -14.29
C LEU A 151 4.18 0.47 -14.99
N GLU A 152 5.49 0.58 -15.15
CA GLU A 152 6.13 1.78 -15.70
C GLU A 152 7.36 1.44 -16.56
N PRO A 153 7.76 2.33 -17.49
CA PRO A 153 9.07 2.22 -18.15
C PRO A 153 10.20 2.31 -17.12
N PHE A 154 11.20 1.43 -17.25
CA PHE A 154 12.39 1.42 -16.37
C PHE A 154 13.67 1.78 -17.12
N GLY A 155 13.71 1.49 -18.42
CA GLY A 155 14.81 1.82 -19.32
C GLY A 155 14.36 1.68 -20.77
N THR A 156 15.28 1.85 -21.73
CA THR A 156 14.98 1.90 -23.18
C THR A 156 14.11 0.75 -23.67
N LYS A 157 14.30 -0.45 -23.12
CA LYS A 157 13.53 -1.67 -23.46
C LYS A 157 13.14 -2.47 -22.24
N GLU A 158 12.93 -1.80 -21.11
CA GLU A 158 12.61 -2.43 -19.84
C GLU A 158 11.36 -1.81 -19.23
N ARG A 159 10.52 -2.65 -18.62
CA ARG A 159 9.36 -2.25 -17.83
C ARG A 159 9.48 -2.81 -16.43
N LEU A 160 9.19 -1.98 -15.46
CA LEU A 160 9.09 -2.36 -14.06
C LEU A 160 7.65 -2.81 -13.77
N LEU A 161 7.51 -3.99 -13.20
CA LEU A 161 6.24 -4.58 -12.80
C LEU A 161 6.30 -4.90 -11.29
N ARG A 162 5.41 -4.30 -10.50
CA ARG A 162 5.22 -4.65 -9.09
C ARG A 162 3.82 -5.17 -8.85
N LEU A 163 3.75 -6.31 -8.18
CA LEU A 163 2.51 -6.94 -7.75
C LEU A 163 2.55 -7.08 -6.24
N GLU A 164 1.47 -6.67 -5.58
CA GLU A 164 1.34 -6.76 -4.13
C GLU A 164 0.15 -7.61 -3.71
N HIS A 165 0.26 -8.23 -2.54
CA HIS A 165 -0.85 -8.86 -1.87
C HIS A 165 -1.44 -7.90 -0.83
N ILE A 166 -2.62 -7.33 -1.11
CA ILE A 166 -3.18 -6.24 -0.29
C ILE A 166 -3.65 -6.68 1.10
N MET A 167 -3.91 -7.98 1.29
CA MET A 167 -4.42 -8.54 2.55
C MET A 167 -3.29 -8.98 3.50
N ASP A 168 -3.59 -8.96 4.79
CA ASP A 168 -2.77 -9.52 5.88
C ASP A 168 -2.93 -11.04 6.01
N LYS A 169 -2.02 -11.68 6.75
CA LYS A 169 -2.00 -13.12 7.03
C LYS A 169 -3.24 -13.64 7.76
N THR A 170 -3.95 -12.77 8.46
CA THR A 170 -5.23 -13.08 9.13
C THR A 170 -6.43 -12.91 8.20
N GLU A 171 -6.25 -12.19 7.10
CA GLU A 171 -7.30 -11.80 6.16
C GLU A 171 -7.30 -12.66 4.90
N SER A 172 -6.20 -13.29 4.52
CA SER A 172 -6.19 -14.21 3.39
C SER A 172 -4.98 -15.14 3.41
N ALA A 173 -5.08 -16.24 2.67
CA ALA A 173 -3.96 -17.12 2.40
C ALA A 173 -3.15 -16.63 1.19
N SER A 174 -2.00 -17.25 0.94
CA SER A 174 -1.20 -16.99 -0.25
C SER A 174 -1.96 -17.35 -1.53
N VAL A 175 -1.71 -16.59 -2.59
CA VAL A 175 -2.29 -16.82 -3.91
C VAL A 175 -1.23 -17.26 -4.90
N THR A 176 -1.56 -18.26 -5.72
CA THR A 176 -0.71 -18.71 -6.82
C THR A 176 -1.35 -18.27 -8.13
N PHE A 177 -0.59 -17.57 -8.97
CA PHE A 177 -1.06 -17.18 -10.29
C PHE A 177 0.09 -17.12 -11.29
N ASN A 178 -0.25 -17.11 -12.57
CA ASN A 178 0.71 -17.25 -13.66
C ASN A 178 0.91 -15.92 -14.39
N LEU A 179 2.15 -15.43 -14.41
CA LEU A 179 2.51 -14.17 -15.06
C LEU A 179 2.61 -14.26 -16.58
N ARG A 180 2.48 -15.43 -17.19
CA ARG A 180 2.70 -15.63 -18.62
C ARG A 180 1.82 -14.71 -19.47
N ARG A 181 0.53 -14.58 -19.13
CA ARG A 181 -0.41 -13.71 -19.86
C ARG A 181 0.02 -12.24 -19.80
N ILE A 182 0.42 -11.75 -18.61
CA ILE A 182 0.89 -10.38 -18.41
C ILE A 182 2.17 -10.16 -19.22
N PHE A 183 3.13 -11.08 -19.10
CA PHE A 183 4.40 -11.06 -19.81
C PHE A 183 4.23 -10.99 -21.33
N ASP A 184 3.37 -11.87 -21.90
CA ASP A 184 3.12 -11.90 -23.35
C ASP A 184 2.40 -10.63 -23.83
N GLN A 185 1.39 -10.15 -23.09
CA GLN A 185 0.66 -8.92 -23.43
C GLN A 185 1.54 -7.67 -23.39
N LEU A 186 2.57 -7.66 -22.55
CA LEU A 186 3.55 -6.59 -22.48
C LEU A 186 4.65 -6.71 -23.54
N GLY A 187 4.61 -7.73 -24.42
CA GLY A 187 5.62 -7.95 -25.44
C GLY A 187 6.95 -8.44 -24.87
N GLY A 188 6.91 -9.18 -23.76
CA GLY A 188 8.09 -9.63 -23.04
C GLY A 188 8.97 -10.61 -23.83
N GLU A 189 10.28 -10.42 -23.72
CA GLU A 189 11.32 -11.31 -24.22
C GLU A 189 12.07 -12.01 -23.07
N GLU A 190 12.29 -11.29 -21.96
CA GLU A 190 12.91 -11.80 -20.73
C GLU A 190 12.23 -11.15 -19.51
N ILE A 191 12.02 -11.93 -18.45
CA ILE A 191 11.54 -11.45 -17.14
C ILE A 191 12.51 -11.92 -16.06
N ARG A 192 12.87 -11.02 -15.14
CA ARG A 192 13.68 -11.32 -13.96
C ARG A 192 13.09 -10.67 -12.72
N GLU A 193 13.12 -11.37 -11.61
CA GLU A 193 12.74 -10.83 -10.30
C GLU A 193 13.92 -10.11 -9.64
N THR A 194 13.61 -8.99 -8.98
CA THR A 194 14.60 -8.04 -8.46
C THR A 194 14.25 -7.62 -7.03
N THR A 195 15.17 -6.91 -6.39
CA THR A 195 14.88 -6.16 -5.16
C THR A 195 13.77 -5.12 -5.38
N LEU A 196 13.18 -4.60 -4.30
CA LEU A 196 12.00 -3.72 -4.37
C LEU A 196 12.23 -2.45 -5.23
N ASP A 197 13.45 -1.93 -5.21
CA ASP A 197 13.92 -0.77 -5.99
C ASP A 197 14.27 -1.12 -7.44
N GLY A 198 14.30 -2.40 -7.81
CA GLY A 198 14.60 -2.87 -9.17
C GLY A 198 16.09 -2.88 -9.52
N SER A 199 16.99 -2.63 -8.56
CA SER A 199 18.43 -2.45 -8.85
C SER A 199 19.22 -3.76 -8.94
N LEU A 200 18.91 -4.73 -8.09
CA LEU A 200 19.66 -5.98 -7.95
C LEU A 200 18.80 -7.20 -8.31
N SER A 201 19.38 -8.19 -8.99
CA SER A 201 18.71 -9.48 -9.18
C SER A 201 18.40 -10.12 -7.83
N LEU A 202 17.18 -10.58 -7.60
CA LEU A 202 16.80 -11.14 -6.31
C LEU A 202 17.60 -12.42 -5.99
N SER A 203 18.09 -13.14 -7.00
CA SER A 203 18.97 -14.31 -6.85
C SER A 203 20.35 -13.97 -6.26
N GLU A 204 20.79 -12.74 -6.43
CA GLU A 204 22.10 -12.24 -5.97
C GLU A 204 22.00 -11.55 -4.61
N MET A 205 20.78 -11.28 -4.13
CA MET A 205 20.55 -10.60 -2.86
C MET A 205 21.08 -11.42 -1.67
N SER A 206 21.91 -10.76 -0.87
CA SER A 206 22.46 -11.31 0.38
C SER A 206 22.36 -10.25 1.48
N ARG A 207 21.62 -10.55 2.55
CA ARG A 207 21.40 -9.63 3.69
C ARG A 207 22.07 -10.18 4.94
N PHE A 208 22.84 -9.36 5.66
CA PHE A 208 23.43 -9.79 6.93
C PHE A 208 22.38 -10.30 7.92
N LYS A 209 22.68 -11.42 8.58
CA LYS A 209 21.96 -11.85 9.78
C LYS A 209 22.60 -11.20 11.00
N PHE A 210 21.88 -10.27 11.61
CA PHE A 210 22.27 -9.69 12.88
C PHE A 210 21.85 -10.64 14.00
N GLN A 211 22.79 -10.93 14.90
CA GLN A 211 22.54 -11.78 16.06
C GLN A 211 22.23 -10.88 17.27
N PRO A 212 21.33 -11.32 18.17
CA PRO A 212 21.06 -10.59 19.40
C PRO A 212 22.31 -10.53 20.30
N GLU A 213 22.31 -9.57 21.21
CA GLU A 213 23.37 -9.37 22.19
C GLU A 213 23.71 -10.66 22.95
N GLY A 214 25.01 -10.91 23.19
CA GLY A 214 25.51 -12.13 23.84
C GLY A 214 25.82 -13.30 22.91
N SER A 215 25.54 -13.18 21.60
CA SER A 215 25.84 -14.22 20.61
C SER A 215 27.33 -14.24 20.23
N LYS A 216 27.99 -15.41 20.33
CA LYS A 216 29.39 -15.58 19.84
C LYS A 216 29.40 -15.76 18.33
N ILE A 217 29.79 -14.73 17.58
CA ILE A 217 29.88 -14.79 16.11
C ILE A 217 31.22 -15.41 15.70
N ARG A 218 31.19 -16.51 14.95
CA ARG A 218 32.40 -17.13 14.37
C ARG A 218 32.61 -16.77 12.89
N LYS A 219 31.52 -16.58 12.14
CA LYS A 219 31.52 -16.17 10.72
C LYS A 219 30.24 -15.38 10.39
N PRO A 220 30.28 -14.44 9.42
CA PRO A 220 29.07 -13.75 8.96
C PRO A 220 28.08 -14.72 8.33
N GLU A 221 26.80 -14.59 8.70
CA GLU A 221 25.70 -15.30 8.06
C GLU A 221 24.82 -14.35 7.25
N TYR A 222 24.15 -14.89 6.24
CA TYR A 222 23.29 -14.10 5.35
C TYR A 222 21.91 -14.73 5.14
N TYR A 223 20.88 -13.91 5.12
CA TYR A 223 19.57 -14.24 4.55
C TYR A 223 19.63 -14.07 3.04
N LYS A 224 19.18 -15.10 2.32
CA LYS A 224 18.89 -15.07 0.87
C LYS A 224 17.38 -14.99 0.64
N SER A 225 16.96 -14.93 -0.62
CA SER A 225 15.55 -15.01 -0.98
C SER A 225 14.87 -16.24 -0.35
N SER A 226 13.67 -16.05 0.21
CA SER A 226 12.86 -17.11 0.81
C SER A 226 12.23 -18.06 -0.20
N HIS A 227 12.24 -17.69 -1.48
CA HIS A 227 11.69 -18.44 -2.60
C HIS A 227 12.66 -18.39 -3.79
N THR A 228 12.51 -19.32 -4.72
CA THR A 228 13.24 -19.30 -5.98
C THR A 228 12.82 -18.08 -6.80
N PRO A 229 13.72 -17.11 -7.07
CA PRO A 229 13.36 -15.93 -7.85
C PRO A 229 12.98 -16.29 -9.28
N LEU A 230 11.96 -15.61 -9.81
CA LEU A 230 11.54 -15.82 -11.20
C LEU A 230 12.62 -15.28 -12.16
N SER A 231 13.09 -16.13 -13.07
CA SER A 231 13.89 -15.73 -14.23
C SER A 231 13.49 -16.58 -15.43
N ALA A 232 12.88 -15.98 -16.44
CA ALA A 232 12.34 -16.69 -17.59
C ALA A 232 12.51 -15.91 -18.88
N LYS A 233 12.60 -16.63 -20.00
CA LYS A 233 12.60 -16.10 -21.37
C LYS A 233 11.30 -16.47 -22.07
N LYS A 234 10.99 -15.77 -23.15
CA LYS A 234 9.75 -15.99 -23.95
C LYS A 234 9.52 -17.43 -24.40
N LYS A 235 10.60 -18.17 -24.68
CA LYS A 235 10.56 -19.57 -25.13
C LYS A 235 10.32 -20.57 -24.00
N ASP A 236 10.45 -20.15 -22.74
CA ASP A 236 10.25 -21.04 -21.60
C ASP A 236 8.78 -21.44 -21.46
N SER A 237 8.55 -22.60 -20.84
CA SER A 237 7.20 -23.12 -20.59
C SER A 237 6.38 -22.20 -19.68
N THR A 238 5.07 -22.18 -19.87
CA THR A 238 4.12 -21.43 -19.02
C THR A 238 4.26 -21.74 -17.53
N SER A 239 4.62 -22.98 -17.17
CA SER A 239 4.86 -23.39 -15.78
C SER A 239 5.94 -22.56 -15.07
N LYS A 240 6.95 -22.07 -15.80
CA LYS A 240 8.04 -21.26 -15.24
C LYS A 240 7.60 -19.88 -14.78
N PHE A 241 6.47 -19.38 -15.29
CA PHE A 241 5.89 -18.07 -14.94
C PHE A 241 4.92 -18.15 -13.75
N SER A 242 4.78 -19.32 -13.13
CA SER A 242 3.95 -19.48 -11.92
C SER A 242 4.66 -18.86 -10.72
N ILE A 243 3.95 -17.98 -10.02
CA ILE A 243 4.45 -17.33 -8.81
C ILE A 243 3.46 -17.51 -7.66
N VAL A 244 4.01 -17.63 -6.45
CA VAL A 244 3.25 -17.53 -5.21
C VAL A 244 3.45 -16.14 -4.64
N LEU A 245 2.36 -15.49 -4.24
CA LEU A 245 2.36 -14.21 -3.57
C LEU A 245 1.72 -14.37 -2.19
N ASN A 246 2.53 -14.19 -1.14
CA ASN A 246 2.10 -14.32 0.24
C ASN A 246 1.40 -13.03 0.72
N PRO A 247 0.56 -13.08 1.77
CA PRO A 247 -0.04 -11.90 2.37
C PRO A 247 0.98 -10.81 2.71
N MET A 248 0.66 -9.54 2.42
CA MET A 248 1.53 -8.36 2.54
C MET A 248 2.82 -8.38 1.71
N GLN A 249 3.03 -9.37 0.83
CA GLN A 249 4.23 -9.44 -0.01
C GLN A 249 4.10 -8.53 -1.22
N ILE A 250 5.19 -7.85 -1.57
CA ILE A 250 5.38 -7.17 -2.86
C ILE A 250 6.48 -7.92 -3.62
N ARG A 251 6.22 -8.28 -4.88
CA ARG A 251 7.22 -8.87 -5.78
C ARG A 251 7.46 -7.94 -6.97
N THR A 252 8.73 -7.75 -7.30
CA THR A 252 9.20 -6.76 -8.28
C THR A 252 9.93 -7.45 -9.42
N PHE A 253 9.50 -7.18 -10.65
CA PHE A 253 10.02 -7.81 -11.85
C PHE A 253 10.43 -6.75 -12.87
N ILE A 254 11.50 -7.03 -13.60
CA ILE A 254 11.87 -6.29 -14.79
C ILE A 254 11.56 -7.16 -16.00
N ILE A 255 10.74 -6.64 -16.91
CA ILE A 255 10.41 -7.26 -18.19
C ILE A 255 11.15 -6.52 -19.29
N LYS A 256 12.04 -7.21 -20.01
CA LYS A 256 12.60 -6.72 -21.27
C LYS A 256 11.60 -6.96 -22.39
N TRP A 257 11.39 -5.98 -23.25
CA TRP A 257 10.50 -6.06 -24.41
C TRP A 257 11.26 -5.74 -25.70
N LYS A 258 10.67 -6.13 -26.85
CA LYS A 258 11.31 -6.04 -28.16
C LYS A 258 11.44 -4.61 -28.69
#